data_AF-A0A2E9VL16-F1
#
_entry.id   AF-A0A2E9VL16-F1
#
_cell.length_a   1.000
_cell.length_b   1.000
_cell.length_c   1.000
_cell.angle_alpha   90.00
_cell.angle_beta   90.00
_cell.angle_gamma   90.00
#
_symmetry.space_group_name_H-M   'P 1'
#
loop_
_entity.id
_entity.type
_entity.pdbx_description
1 polymer ?
#
loop_
_entity_poly.entity_id
_entity_poly.type
_entity_poly.pdbx_seq_one_letter_code
_entity_poly.pdbx_strand_id
1 'polypeptide(L)' 'MSTTDRLHVELNTRQQDLLLEGLRYMTSSVRLRREDPTEETVALRREQLTELRELAALIEGNATAEMAVNS' A
#
# COMPACT_ATOMS: atom_id res chain seq x y z
N MET A 1 8.86 -6.97 27.43
CA MET A 1 9.41 -6.28 26.25
C MET A 1 8.23 -5.69 25.49
N SER A 2 8.09 -4.37 25.48
CA SER A 2 7.00 -3.70 24.77
C SER A 2 7.50 -3.40 23.35
N THR A 3 7.31 -4.32 22.41
CA THR A 3 7.74 -4.17 21.01
C THR A 3 6.56 -3.85 20.12
N THR A 4 5.91 -2.72 20.36
CA THR A 4 5.06 -2.09 19.35
C THR A 4 5.17 -0.59 19.49
N ASP A 5 6.38 -0.06 19.30
CA ASP A 5 6.54 1.35 18.98
C ASP A 5 5.96 1.56 17.58
N ARG A 6 4.68 1.93 17.53
CA ARG A 6 4.03 2.36 16.29
C ARG A 6 4.64 3.69 15.89
N LEU A 7 5.50 3.66 14.88
CA LEU A 7 5.98 4.87 14.23
C LEU A 7 4.81 5.52 13.49
N HIS A 8 4.29 6.60 14.05
CA HIS A 8 3.38 7.50 13.34
C HIS A 8 4.22 8.43 12.48
N VAL A 9 4.08 8.31 11.16
CA VAL A 9 4.73 9.18 10.18
C VAL A 9 3.67 10.11 9.62
N GLU A 10 3.85 11.42 9.81
CA GLU A 10 3.14 12.42 9.05
C GLU A 10 3.84 12.58 7.70
N LEU A 11 3.07 12.46 6.62
CA LEU A 11 3.55 12.55 5.26
C LEU A 11 3.02 13.83 4.65
N ASN A 12 3.88 14.63 4.03
CA ASN A 12 3.38 15.69 3.16
C ASN A 12 2.83 15.10 1.85
N THR A 13 2.08 15.92 1.10
CA THR A 13 1.44 15.52 -0.17
C THR A 13 2.43 14.87 -1.14
N ARG A 14 3.64 15.40 -1.27
CA ARG A 14 4.65 14.83 -2.18
C ARG A 14 5.11 13.44 -1.74
N GLN A 15 5.31 13.22 -0.45
CA GLN A 15 5.69 11.91 0.08
C GLN A 15 4.57 10.89 -0.10
N GLN A 16 3.34 11.32 0.11
CA GLN A 16 2.14 10.54 -0.12
C GLN A 16 2.00 10.12 -1.58
N ASP A 17 2.15 11.06 -2.52
CA ASP A 17 2.10 10.79 -3.97
C ASP A 17 3.17 9.76 -4.37
N LEU A 18 4.40 9.93 -3.88
CA LEU A 18 5.51 9.01 -4.17
C LEU A 18 5.24 7.60 -3.65
N LEU A 19 4.64 7.47 -2.45
CA LEU A 19 4.27 6.17 -1.91
C LEU A 19 3.16 5.51 -2.72
N LEU A 20 2.13 6.27 -3.12
CA LEU A 20 1.05 5.76 -3.97
C LEU A 20 1.58 5.33 -5.35
N GLU A 21 2.51 6.07 -5.92
CA GLU A 21 3.18 5.68 -7.16
C GLU A 21 3.96 4.37 -6.98
N GLY A 22 4.74 4.26 -5.89
CA GLY A 22 5.45 3.03 -5.51
C GLY A 22 4.52 1.81 -5.39
N LEU A 23 3.38 1.96 -4.71
CA LEU A 23 2.39 0.90 -4.57
C LEU A 23 1.78 0.49 -5.92
N ARG A 24 1.59 1.43 -6.85
CA ARG A 24 1.15 1.11 -8.23
C ARG A 24 2.20 0.30 -8.98
N TYR A 25 3.48 0.64 -8.86
CA TYR A 25 4.56 -0.16 -9.45
C TYR A 25 4.60 -1.57 -8.88
N MET A 26 4.52 -1.71 -7.55
CA MET A 26 4.50 -3.02 -6.89
C MET A 26 3.31 -3.87 -7.33
N THR A 27 2.11 -3.28 -7.38
CA THR A 27 0.90 -3.95 -7.87
C THR A 27 1.09 -4.48 -9.29
N SER A 28 1.69 -3.67 -10.17
CA SER A 28 1.99 -4.06 -11.55
C SER A 28 3.02 -5.19 -11.60
N SER A 29 4.08 -5.11 -10.78
CA SER A 29 5.10 -6.15 -10.67
C SER A 29 4.52 -7.50 -10.20
N VAL A 30 3.63 -7.49 -9.20
CA VAL A 30 2.93 -8.70 -8.72
C VAL A 30 2.08 -9.32 -9.84
N ARG A 31 1.38 -8.50 -10.63
CA ARG A 31 0.56 -8.99 -11.76
C ARG A 31 1.38 -9.56 -12.92
N LEU A 32 2.58 -9.02 -13.13
CA LEU A 32 3.46 -9.42 -14.23
C LEU A 32 4.43 -10.55 -13.87
N ARG A 33 4.44 -11.00 -12.61
CA ARG A 33 5.30 -12.10 -12.16
C ARG A 33 5.02 -13.36 -12.98
N ARG A 34 6.09 -13.88 -13.61
CA ARG A 34 6.08 -15.15 -14.32
C ARG A 34 6.39 -16.26 -13.33
N GLU A 35 5.35 -16.87 -12.79
CA GLU A 35 5.42 -18.06 -11.92
C GLU A 35 4.33 -19.04 -12.39
N ASP A 36 4.55 -20.33 -12.17
CA ASP A 36 3.58 -21.37 -12.53
C ASP A 36 2.33 -21.21 -11.66
N PRO A 37 1.11 -21.21 -12.25
CA PRO A 37 -0.13 -20.95 -11.53
C PRO A 37 -0.61 -22.19 -10.76
N THR A 38 0.09 -22.49 -9.67
CA THR A 38 -0.38 -23.43 -8.64
C THR A 38 -1.45 -22.76 -7.75
N GLU A 39 -2.23 -23.56 -7.02
CA GLU A 39 -3.19 -23.01 -6.06
C GLU A 39 -2.52 -22.10 -5.01
N GLU A 40 -1.35 -22.51 -4.52
CA GLU A 40 -0.56 -21.77 -3.53
C GLU A 40 -0.07 -20.43 -4.09
N THR A 41 0.51 -20.41 -5.28
CA THR A 41 1.02 -19.16 -5.89
C THR A 41 -0.11 -18.19 -6.22
N VAL A 42 -1.26 -18.70 -6.65
CA VAL A 42 -2.47 -17.88 -6.88
C VAL A 42 -2.99 -17.31 -5.56
N ALA A 43 -3.02 -18.09 -4.48
CA ALA A 43 -3.43 -17.62 -3.16
C ALA A 43 -2.50 -16.53 -2.64
N LEU A 44 -1.19 -16.76 -2.66
CA LEU A 44 -0.18 -15.78 -2.25
C LEU A 44 -0.27 -14.48 -3.07
N ARG A 45 -0.47 -14.60 -4.38
CA ARG A 45 -0.63 -13.43 -5.25
C ARG A 45 -1.88 -12.62 -4.88
N ARG A 46 -2.99 -13.28 -4.55
CA ARG A 46 -4.22 -12.59 -4.11
C ARG A 46 -4.02 -11.89 -2.78
N GLU A 47 -3.35 -12.53 -1.83
CA GLU A 47 -3.00 -11.94 -0.54
C GLU A 47 -2.16 -10.68 -0.72
N GLN A 48 -1.05 -10.76 -1.46
CA GLN A 48 -0.17 -9.62 -1.75
C GLN A 48 -0.91 -8.46 -2.44
N LEU A 49 -1.78 -8.74 -3.40
CA LEU A 49 -2.58 -7.71 -4.06
C LEU A 49 -3.61 -7.06 -3.12
N THR A 50 -4.12 -7.82 -2.15
CA THR A 50 -5.06 -7.31 -1.14
C THR A 50 -4.35 -6.37 -0.18
N GLU A 51 -3.19 -6.79 0.36
CA GLU A 51 -2.36 -5.95 1.23
C GLU A 51 -1.95 -4.63 0.56
N LEU A 52 -1.51 -4.67 -0.69
CA LEU A 52 -1.14 -3.46 -1.44
C LEU A 52 -2.33 -2.51 -1.63
N ARG A 53 -3.53 -3.07 -1.84
CA ARG A 53 -4.75 -2.27 -1.98
C ARG A 53 -5.16 -1.63 -0.64
N GLU A 54 -5.06 -2.37 0.45
CA GLU A 54 -5.35 -1.85 1.78
C GLU A 54 -4.39 -0.73 2.18
N LEU A 55 -3.09 -0.90 1.90
CA LEU A 55 -2.09 0.14 2.11
C LEU A 55 -2.38 1.41 1.30
N ALA A 56 -2.73 1.25 0.01
CA ALA A 56 -3.09 2.40 -0.82
C ALA A 56 -4.31 3.14 -0.25
N ALA A 57 -5.35 2.41 0.17
CA ALA A 57 -6.55 3.00 0.77
C ALA A 57 -6.27 3.73 2.09
N LEU A 58 -5.37 3.21 2.94
CA LEU A 58 -4.96 3.88 4.17
C LEU A 58 -4.23 5.20 3.88
N ILE A 59 -3.34 5.18 2.89
CA ILE A 59 -2.59 6.37 2.48
C ILE A 59 -3.54 7.40 1.86
N GLU A 60 -4.45 7.00 0.97
CA GLU A 60 -5.45 7.89 0.35
C GLU A 60 -6.45 8.45 1.37
N GLY A 61 -6.89 7.63 2.33
CA GLY A 61 -7.81 8.05 3.40
C GLY A 61 -7.20 9.15 4.28
N ASN A 62 -5.90 9.05 4.58
CA ASN A 62 -5.17 10.11 5.27
C ASN A 62 -5.05 11.39 4.44
N ALA A 63 -4.88 11.28 3.10
CA ALA A 63 -4.84 12.43 2.19
C ALA A 63 -6.14 13.26 2.28
N THR A 64 -7.28 12.56 2.21
CA THR A 64 -8.59 13.20 2.22
C THR A 64 -8.91 13.88 3.55
N ALA A 65 -8.42 13.34 4.67
CA ALA A 65 -8.57 13.96 5.98
C ALA A 65 -7.76 15.25 6.09
N GLU A 66 -6.52 15.28 5.60
CA GLU A 66 -5.64 16.45 5.65
C GLU A 66 -6.12 17.59 4.74
N MET A 67 -6.64 17.26 3.55
CA MET A 67 -7.27 18.24 2.65
C MET A 67 -8.50 18.90 3.28
N ALA A 68 -9.34 18.14 3.99
CA ALA A 68 -10.54 18.65 4.64
C ALA A 68 -10.26 19.56 5.85
N VAL A 69 -9.09 19.44 6.48
CA VAL A 69 -8.67 20.32 7.59
C VAL A 69 -8.10 21.64 7.09
N ASN A 70 -7.53 21.66 5.88
CA ASN A 70 -6.88 22.82 5.29
C ASN A 70 -7.77 23.60 4.27
N SER A 71 -9.08 23.31 4.22
CA SER A 71 -10.05 23.98 3.33
C SER A 71 -11.07 24.86 4.05
#